data_AF-A0A2T7E416-F1
#
_entry.id   AF-A0A2T7E416-F1
#
_cell.length_a   1.000
_cell.length_b   1.000
_cell.length_c   1.000
_cell.angle_alpha   90.00
_cell.angle_beta   90.00
_cell.angle_gamma   90.00
#
_symmetry.space_group_name_H-M   'P 1'
#
loop_
_entity.id
_entity.type
_entity.pdbx_description
1 polymer ?
#
loop_
_entity_poly.entity_id
_entity_poly.type
_entity_poly.pdbx_seq_one_letter_code
_entity_poly.pdbx_strand_id
1 'polypeptide(L)'
;MALCKKFRFAPLDNEEDVEIMFSGASCTNTNAVAPGAREGSAGNDKDNGSDDVQALHPSPAEKQPAKRGAAYKSPKKGKKNFRDMQFKRFVDSFVEKAGSSSATSSPTDHVRQEISEIFNHDEHFYATQLLIKKEFRDVFVTLKTPEGKLAWLNRTWEERKKR
;
A
#
# COMPACT_ATOMS: atom_id res chain seq x y z
N MET A 1 14.27 16.84 39.55
CA MET A 1 12.94 16.19 39.60
C MET A 1 12.28 16.37 38.25
N ALA A 2 11.99 15.29 37.52
CA ALA A 2 11.42 15.36 36.18
C ALA A 2 9.92 15.73 36.25
N LEU A 3 9.52 16.81 35.57
CA LEU A 3 8.12 17.16 35.39
C LEU A 3 7.45 16.14 34.46
N CYS A 4 6.78 15.15 35.04
CA CYS A 4 5.79 14.35 34.31
C CYS A 4 4.61 15.26 33.97
N LYS A 5 4.47 15.62 32.69
CA LYS A 5 3.33 16.37 32.17
C LYS A 5 2.11 15.44 32.21
N LYS A 6 1.20 15.67 33.16
CA LYS A 6 -0.07 14.95 33.23
C LYS A 6 -0.92 15.33 32.02
N PHE A 7 -1.53 14.34 31.37
CA PHE A 7 -2.55 14.56 30.35
C PHE A 7 -3.71 15.34 30.98
N ARG A 8 -4.14 16.42 30.32
CA ARG A 8 -5.32 17.17 30.74
C ARG A 8 -6.53 16.52 30.08
N PHE A 9 -7.52 16.13 30.89
CA PHE A 9 -8.84 15.69 30.43
C PHE A 9 -9.68 16.92 30.01
N ALA A 10 -9.19 17.67 29.04
CA ALA A 10 -9.98 18.71 28.39
C ALA A 10 -10.65 18.10 27.15
N PRO A 11 -11.94 18.39 26.88
CA PRO A 11 -12.56 18.08 25.61
C PRO A 11 -11.72 18.63 24.45
N LEU A 12 -11.69 17.91 23.33
CA LEU A 12 -10.98 18.37 22.15
C LEU A 12 -11.82 19.47 21.50
N ASP A 13 -11.20 20.61 21.14
CA ASP A 13 -11.93 21.76 20.60
C ASP A 13 -12.73 21.46 19.31
N ASN A 14 -12.42 20.35 18.62
CA ASN A 14 -13.04 19.94 17.35
C ASN A 14 -13.57 18.49 17.41
N GLU A 15 -14.23 18.11 18.52
CA GLU A 15 -14.74 16.75 18.73
C GLU A 15 -15.70 16.31 17.60
N GLU A 16 -16.57 17.20 17.12
CA GLU A 16 -17.52 16.93 16.02
C GLU A 16 -16.79 16.61 14.70
N ASP A 17 -15.73 17.35 14.37
CA ASP A 17 -14.94 17.10 13.15
C ASP A 17 -14.23 15.74 13.23
N VAL A 18 -13.73 15.39 14.42
CA VAL A 18 -13.08 14.09 14.67
C VAL A 18 -14.10 12.96 14.59
N GLU A 19 -15.29 13.14 15.16
CA GLU A 19 -16.38 12.16 15.06
C GLU A 19 -16.79 11.95 13.60
N ILE A 20 -16.90 13.00 12.80
CA ILE A 20 -17.19 12.91 11.37
C ILE A 20 -16.06 12.15 10.64
N MET A 21 -14.79 12.50 10.89
CA MET A 21 -13.62 11.84 10.30
C MET A 21 -13.58 10.32 10.57
N PHE A 22 -14.04 9.87 11.74
CA PHE A 22 -13.99 8.46 12.15
C PHE A 22 -15.35 7.75 12.18
N SER A 23 -16.45 8.42 11.84
CA SER A 23 -17.82 7.89 11.80
C SER A 23 -17.99 6.61 10.97
N GLY A 24 -17.14 6.41 9.96
CA GLY A 24 -17.10 5.21 9.11
C GLY A 24 -15.97 4.23 9.43
N ALA A 25 -15.11 4.55 10.41
CA ALA A 25 -13.93 3.76 10.75
C ALA A 25 -14.23 2.77 11.88
N SER A 26 -14.71 1.58 11.53
CA SER A 26 -14.75 0.46 12.49
C SER A 26 -13.47 -0.37 12.39
N CYS A 27 -12.53 -0.17 13.31
CA CYS A 27 -11.42 -1.12 13.48
C CYS A 27 -11.91 -2.36 14.25
N THR A 28 -12.54 -3.30 13.54
CA THR A 28 -12.71 -4.64 14.09
C THR A 28 -11.34 -5.31 14.04
N ASN A 29 -10.71 -5.48 15.21
CA ASN A 29 -9.43 -6.18 15.39
C ASN A 29 -9.52 -7.69 15.07
N THR A 30 -10.43 -8.08 14.17
CA THR A 30 -10.68 -9.47 13.77
C THR A 30 -9.52 -10.05 12.97
N ASN A 31 -8.73 -9.19 12.31
CA ASN A 31 -7.62 -9.60 11.46
C ASN A 31 -6.25 -9.11 11.94
N ALA A 32 -6.14 -8.39 13.07
CA ALA A 32 -4.80 -7.99 13.54
C ALA A 32 -4.15 -9.16 14.27
N VAL A 33 -3.23 -9.81 13.57
CA VAL A 33 -2.32 -10.79 14.16
C VAL A 33 -1.03 -10.05 14.52
N ALA A 34 -0.79 -9.88 15.81
CA ALA A 34 0.51 -9.42 16.29
C ALA A 34 1.57 -10.48 15.93
N PRO A 35 2.69 -10.13 15.26
CA PRO A 35 3.75 -11.08 14.97
C PRO A 35 4.31 -11.64 16.29
N GLY A 36 4.02 -12.91 16.57
CA GLY A 36 4.39 -13.60 17.81
C GLY A 36 3.21 -14.11 18.65
N ALA A 37 1.97 -13.76 18.32
CA ALA A 37 0.79 -14.35 18.94
C ALA A 37 0.59 -15.78 18.42
N ARG A 38 0.95 -16.77 19.23
CA ARG A 38 0.54 -18.17 19.04
C ARG A 38 -0.98 -18.22 19.04
N GLU A 39 -1.56 -18.98 18.11
CA GLU A 39 -3.00 -19.23 18.00
C GLU A 39 -3.56 -19.70 19.35
N GLY A 40 -4.20 -18.76 20.05
CA GLY A 40 -5.03 -19.01 21.21
C GLY A 40 -6.47 -18.85 20.77
N SER A 41 -7.12 -19.97 20.50
CA SER A 41 -8.53 -20.07 20.11
C SER A 41 -9.43 -19.33 21.10
N ALA A 42 -10.21 -18.36 20.62
CA ALA A 42 -11.29 -17.73 21.38
C ALA A 42 -12.60 -18.47 21.08
N GLY A 43 -12.97 -19.33 22.03
CA GLY A 43 -14.28 -19.88 22.37
C GLY A 43 -15.39 -19.96 21.31
N ASN A 44 -15.83 -21.18 21.04
CA ASN A 44 -17.26 -21.45 20.97
C ASN A 44 -17.58 -22.68 21.83
N ASP A 45 -18.62 -22.54 22.63
CA ASP A 45 -19.08 -23.45 23.67
C ASP A 45 -19.30 -24.88 23.19
N LYS A 46 -18.80 -25.85 23.96
CA LYS A 46 -19.62 -26.92 24.57
C LYS A 46 -18.76 -27.76 25.52
N ASP A 47 -18.98 -27.49 26.79
CA ASP A 47 -18.71 -28.37 27.92
C ASP A 47 -19.39 -29.73 27.69
N ASN A 48 -18.61 -30.81 27.61
CA ASN A 48 -19.04 -32.11 28.09
C ASN A 48 -17.79 -32.86 28.54
N GLY A 49 -17.68 -32.99 29.86
CA GLY A 49 -16.52 -33.50 30.56
C GLY A 49 -16.15 -34.95 30.24
N SER A 50 -14.87 -35.24 30.42
CA SER A 50 -14.42 -36.18 31.44
C SER A 50 -12.91 -36.06 31.56
N ASP A 51 -12.48 -35.70 32.75
CA ASP A 51 -11.14 -35.94 33.27
C ASP A 51 -10.86 -37.45 33.22
N ASP A 52 -9.75 -37.87 32.61
CA ASP A 52 -8.90 -38.91 33.22
C ASP A 52 -7.48 -38.81 32.67
N VAL A 53 -6.59 -38.48 33.59
CA VAL A 53 -5.14 -38.44 33.51
C VAL A 53 -4.60 -39.87 33.43
N GLN A 54 -3.77 -40.19 32.42
CA GLN A 54 -2.77 -41.24 32.63
C GLN A 54 -1.42 -40.94 31.98
N ALA A 55 -0.43 -40.92 32.86
CA ALA A 55 0.96 -40.61 32.63
C ALA A 55 1.77 -41.83 32.12
N LEU A 56 2.73 -41.52 31.25
CA LEU A 56 4.09 -42.06 31.16
C LEU A 56 4.33 -43.58 31.39
N HIS A 57 4.77 -44.27 30.32
CA HIS A 57 5.73 -45.38 30.42
C HIS A 57 6.65 -45.46 29.19
N PRO A 58 7.98 -45.63 29.32
CA PRO A 58 8.91 -45.83 28.20
C PRO A 58 9.32 -47.31 28.01
N SER A 59 10.03 -47.59 26.90
CA SER A 59 10.88 -48.78 26.60
C SER A 59 10.28 -49.84 25.63
N PRO A 60 11.07 -50.70 24.94
CA PRO A 60 12.17 -50.41 24.00
C PRO A 60 12.12 -51.25 22.68
N ALA A 61 12.91 -50.79 21.69
CA ALA A 61 13.61 -51.52 20.62
C ALA A 61 13.02 -52.80 19.99
N GLU A 62 12.71 -52.73 18.68
CA GLU A 62 12.86 -53.87 17.77
C GLU A 62 13.51 -53.46 16.44
N LYS A 63 14.36 -54.37 15.93
CA LYS A 63 15.32 -54.19 14.85
C LYS A 63 14.91 -55.08 13.67
N GLN A 64 15.14 -54.57 12.45
CA GLN A 64 15.43 -55.28 11.16
C GLN A 64 14.26 -55.44 10.17
N PRO A 65 14.49 -55.68 8.84
CA PRO A 65 15.76 -55.74 8.09
C PRO A 65 15.81 -54.86 6.82
N ALA A 66 17.02 -54.58 6.35
CA ALA A 66 17.30 -53.96 5.05
C ALA A 66 16.92 -54.88 3.87
N LYS A 67 16.17 -54.35 2.89
CA LYS A 67 16.00 -54.96 1.57
C LYS A 67 16.53 -54.02 0.47
N ARG A 68 17.74 -54.38 0.00
CA ARG A 68 18.29 -54.35 -1.36
C ARG A 68 18.00 -53.12 -2.25
N GLY A 69 19.09 -52.36 -2.44
CA GLY A 69 19.54 -51.62 -3.61
C GLY A 69 18.57 -51.42 -4.79
N ALA A 70 18.18 -50.16 -4.98
CA ALA A 70 18.00 -49.61 -6.30
C ALA A 70 19.05 -48.51 -6.49
N ALA A 71 20.00 -48.73 -7.39
CA ALA A 71 20.96 -47.72 -7.81
C ALA A 71 20.24 -46.66 -8.66
N TYR A 72 19.40 -45.84 -8.04
CA TYR A 72 18.97 -44.60 -8.66
C TYR A 72 20.14 -43.64 -8.61
N LYS A 73 20.83 -43.48 -9.76
CA LYS A 73 21.65 -42.31 -10.04
C LYS A 73 20.73 -41.09 -9.99
N SER A 74 20.42 -40.62 -8.79
CA SER A 74 19.77 -39.32 -8.61
C SER A 74 20.73 -38.28 -9.21
N PRO A 75 20.27 -37.38 -10.09
CA PRO A 75 21.08 -36.24 -10.47
C PRO A 75 21.48 -35.56 -9.17
N LYS A 76 22.78 -35.44 -8.90
CA LYS A 76 23.27 -34.61 -7.79
C LYS A 76 22.81 -33.19 -8.09
N LYS A 77 21.60 -32.83 -7.67
CA LYS A 77 21.21 -31.43 -7.58
C LYS A 77 22.18 -30.85 -6.57
N GLY A 78 23.12 -30.06 -7.06
CA GLY A 78 24.01 -29.28 -6.23
C GLY A 78 23.15 -28.64 -5.15
N LYS A 79 23.55 -28.85 -3.89
CA LYS A 79 22.82 -28.37 -2.72
C LYS A 79 22.86 -26.85 -2.78
N LYS A 80 21.92 -26.23 -3.52
CA LYS A 80 21.77 -24.76 -3.54
C LYS A 80 21.54 -24.39 -2.09
N ASN A 81 22.38 -23.51 -1.55
CA ASN A 81 22.30 -23.17 -0.14
C ASN A 81 20.89 -22.68 0.14
N PHE A 82 20.28 -23.18 1.20
CA PHE A 82 18.91 -22.81 1.59
C PHE A 82 18.78 -21.28 1.71
N ARG A 83 19.83 -20.61 2.18
CA ARG A 83 19.95 -19.14 2.20
C ARG A 83 19.90 -18.50 0.81
N ASP A 84 20.63 -19.01 -0.17
CA ASP A 84 20.62 -18.47 -1.53
C ASP A 84 19.26 -18.62 -2.18
N MET A 85 18.56 -19.73 -1.91
CA MET A 85 17.21 -19.97 -2.42
C MET A 85 16.16 -19.10 -1.73
N GLN A 86 16.32 -18.83 -0.42
CA GLN A 86 15.49 -17.88 0.32
C GLN A 86 15.70 -16.44 -0.18
N PHE A 87 16.95 -16.03 -0.34
CA PHE A 87 17.30 -14.71 -0.85
C PHE A 87 16.81 -14.51 -2.28
N LYS A 88 16.96 -15.54 -3.14
CA LYS A 88 16.45 -15.49 -4.51
C LYS A 88 14.93 -15.36 -4.52
N ARG A 89 14.20 -16.14 -3.71
CA ARG A 89 12.74 -15.99 -3.56
C ARG A 89 12.33 -14.61 -3.04
N PHE A 90 13.08 -14.05 -2.09
CA PHE A 90 12.84 -12.70 -1.59
C PHE A 90 13.03 -11.66 -2.70
N VAL A 91 14.15 -11.68 -3.41
CA VAL A 91 14.43 -10.75 -4.52
C VAL A 91 13.40 -10.91 -5.63
N ASP A 92 13.06 -12.15 -5.99
CA ASP A 92 12.05 -12.43 -7.01
C ASP A 92 10.69 -11.90 -6.60
N SER A 93 10.30 -12.00 -5.32
CA SER A 93 9.05 -11.39 -4.83
C SER A 93 9.06 -9.86 -4.95
N PHE A 94 10.19 -9.19 -4.73
CA PHE A 94 10.31 -7.74 -4.91
C PHE A 94 10.27 -7.35 -6.39
N VAL A 95 10.91 -8.12 -7.27
CA VAL A 95 10.91 -7.89 -8.72
C VAL A 95 9.52 -8.17 -9.31
N GLU A 96 8.86 -9.23 -8.88
CA GLU A 96 7.48 -9.58 -9.26
C GLU A 96 6.49 -8.53 -8.73
N LYS A 97 6.67 -8.07 -7.49
CA LYS A 97 5.92 -6.95 -6.92
C LYS A 97 6.18 -5.66 -7.68
N ALA A 98 7.41 -5.37 -8.11
CA ALA A 98 7.71 -4.18 -8.90
C ALA A 98 7.16 -4.26 -10.34
N GLY A 99 7.09 -5.45 -10.93
CA GLY A 99 6.49 -5.68 -12.25
C GLY A 99 4.96 -5.74 -12.23
N SER A 100 4.37 -6.17 -11.11
CA SER A 100 2.92 -6.41 -10.98
C SER A 100 2.19 -5.36 -10.13
N SER A 101 2.91 -4.51 -9.39
CA SER A 101 2.32 -3.41 -8.60
C SER A 101 2.45 -2.10 -9.34
N SER A 102 1.83 -2.02 -10.51
CA SER A 102 1.26 -0.74 -10.91
C SER A 102 -0.06 -0.62 -10.16
N ALA A 103 -0.02 -0.06 -8.94
CA ALA A 103 -1.22 0.29 -8.19
C ALA A 103 -2.05 1.40 -8.90
N THR A 104 -1.65 1.82 -10.09
CA THR A 104 -2.37 2.71 -11.02
C THR A 104 -2.89 1.97 -12.26
N SER A 105 -2.88 0.63 -12.28
CA SER A 105 -3.34 -0.16 -13.43
C SER A 105 -4.86 -0.26 -13.57
N SER A 106 -5.65 0.58 -12.90
CA SER A 106 -7.04 0.74 -13.30
C SER A 106 -7.04 1.29 -14.73
N PRO A 107 -7.71 0.65 -15.70
CA PRO A 107 -7.84 1.18 -17.06
C PRO A 107 -8.42 2.61 -17.10
N THR A 108 -9.02 3.04 -15.99
CA THR A 108 -9.58 4.37 -15.78
C THR A 108 -9.02 4.91 -14.46
N ASP A 109 -7.78 5.41 -14.49
CA ASP A 109 -7.29 6.29 -13.44
C ASP A 109 -8.01 7.65 -13.62
N HIS A 110 -8.95 7.95 -12.73
CA HIS A 110 -9.76 9.17 -12.79
C HIS A 110 -8.90 10.44 -12.79
N VAL A 111 -7.76 10.43 -12.10
CA VAL A 111 -6.81 11.56 -12.09
C VAL A 111 -6.15 11.68 -13.46
N ARG A 112 -5.75 10.56 -14.07
CA ARG A 112 -5.22 10.57 -15.44
C ARG A 112 -6.26 11.03 -16.46
N GLN A 113 -7.53 10.65 -16.29
CA GLN A 113 -8.61 11.07 -17.18
C GLN A 113 -8.86 12.58 -17.06
N GLU A 114 -8.95 13.11 -15.84
CA GLU A 114 -9.09 14.55 -15.59
C GLU A 114 -7.90 15.33 -16.14
N ILE A 115 -6.67 14.85 -15.93
CA ILE A 115 -5.46 15.45 -16.51
C ILE A 115 -5.56 15.43 -18.05
N SER A 116 -5.93 14.31 -18.67
CA SER A 116 -6.11 14.25 -20.13
C SER A 116 -7.17 15.22 -20.63
N GLU A 117 -8.28 15.38 -19.89
CA GLU A 117 -9.38 16.26 -20.26
C GLU A 117 -8.99 17.74 -20.13
N ILE A 118 -8.25 18.12 -19.08
CA ILE A 118 -7.70 19.47 -18.89
C ILE A 118 -6.65 19.79 -19.96
N PHE A 119 -5.87 18.81 -20.42
CA PHE A 119 -4.85 19.03 -21.46
C PHE A 119 -5.34 18.83 -22.90
N ASN A 120 -6.62 18.49 -23.10
CA ASN A 120 -7.19 18.32 -24.45
C ASN A 120 -7.42 19.65 -25.19
N HIS A 121 -7.43 20.77 -24.47
CA HIS A 121 -7.59 22.09 -25.05
C HIS A 121 -6.26 22.85 -25.08
N ASP A 122 -5.90 23.29 -26.28
CA ASP A 122 -4.71 24.09 -26.57
C ASP A 122 -4.59 25.29 -25.63
N GLU A 123 -5.71 25.89 -25.22
CA GLU A 123 -5.70 27.09 -24.37
C GLU A 123 -5.24 26.80 -22.94
N HIS A 124 -5.50 25.59 -22.42
CA HIS A 124 -4.93 25.14 -21.15
C HIS A 124 -3.42 24.93 -21.24
N PHE A 125 -2.94 24.41 -22.38
CA PHE A 125 -1.52 24.33 -22.65
C PHE A 125 -0.89 25.74 -22.74
N TYR A 126 -1.52 26.69 -23.44
CA TYR A 126 -1.01 28.06 -23.53
C TYR A 126 -0.95 28.73 -22.16
N ALA A 127 -1.98 28.55 -21.34
CA ALA A 127 -2.02 29.08 -19.97
C ALA A 127 -0.90 28.51 -19.10
N THR A 128 -0.64 27.20 -19.14
CA THR A 128 0.45 26.58 -18.36
C THR A 128 1.82 27.10 -18.78
N GLN A 129 2.03 27.45 -20.05
CA GLN A 129 3.30 27.98 -20.55
C GLN A 129 3.46 29.50 -20.34
N LEU A 130 2.38 30.27 -20.43
CA LEU A 130 2.43 31.74 -20.30
C LEU A 130 2.40 32.18 -18.83
N LEU A 131 1.53 31.59 -18.00
CA LEU A 131 1.29 32.07 -16.63
C LEU A 131 2.42 31.72 -15.64
N ILE A 132 3.48 31.05 -16.09
CA ILE A 132 4.75 30.92 -15.34
C ILE A 132 5.38 32.30 -15.07
N LYS A 133 5.19 33.25 -15.99
CA LYS A 133 5.75 34.60 -15.86
C LYS A 133 4.82 35.53 -15.08
N LYS A 134 5.39 36.30 -14.14
CA LYS A 134 4.63 37.27 -13.32
C LYS A 134 3.91 38.32 -14.17
N GLU A 135 4.61 38.90 -15.15
CA GLU A 135 4.05 39.92 -16.06
C GLU A 135 2.79 39.44 -16.79
N PHE A 136 2.75 38.16 -17.16
CA PHE A 136 1.61 37.55 -17.83
C PHE A 136 0.47 37.24 -16.84
N ARG A 137 0.78 36.82 -15.60
CA ARG A 137 -0.24 36.67 -14.55
C ARG A 137 -0.91 37.98 -14.20
N ASP A 138 -0.13 39.05 -14.07
CA ASP A 138 -0.63 40.37 -13.69
C ASP A 138 -1.65 40.86 -14.73
N VAL A 139 -1.33 40.75 -16.03
CA VAL A 139 -2.26 41.09 -17.10
C VAL A 139 -3.48 40.16 -17.11
N PHE A 140 -3.27 38.84 -17.01
CA PHE A 140 -4.36 37.86 -17.08
C PHE A 140 -5.42 38.04 -15.98
N VAL A 141 -5.01 38.44 -14.77
CA VAL A 141 -5.92 38.71 -13.64
C VAL A 141 -6.81 39.94 -13.88
N THR A 142 -6.34 40.92 -14.67
CA THR A 142 -7.15 42.11 -14.99
C THR A 142 -8.31 41.82 -15.95
N LEU A 143 -8.21 40.73 -16.73
CA LEU A 143 -9.24 40.32 -17.67
C LEU A 143 -10.41 39.69 -16.91
N LYS A 144 -11.61 40.29 -17.01
CA LYS A 144 -12.80 39.84 -16.27
C LYS A 144 -13.60 38.77 -17.02
N THR A 145 -13.59 38.81 -18.35
CA THR A 145 -14.40 37.92 -19.19
C THR A 145 -13.59 36.68 -19.58
N PRO A 146 -14.21 35.48 -19.59
CA PRO A 146 -13.55 34.26 -20.06
C PRO A 146 -13.15 34.38 -21.54
N GLU A 147 -13.97 35.02 -22.37
CA GLU A 147 -13.65 35.25 -23.79
C GLU A 147 -12.42 36.17 -23.94
N GLY A 148 -12.31 37.19 -23.10
CA GLY A 148 -11.15 38.09 -23.08
C GLY A 148 -9.87 37.36 -22.67
N LYS A 149 -9.96 36.46 -21.69
CA LYS A 149 -8.84 35.60 -21.26
C LYS A 149 -8.39 34.66 -22.37
N LEU A 150 -9.34 33.98 -23.03
CA LEU A 150 -9.08 33.09 -24.16
C LEU A 150 -8.44 33.82 -25.34
N ALA A 151 -9.02 34.95 -25.76
CA ALA A 151 -8.47 35.77 -26.85
C ALA A 151 -7.04 36.26 -26.55
N TRP A 152 -6.79 36.67 -25.31
CA TRP A 152 -5.48 37.10 -24.87
C TRP A 152 -4.44 35.96 -24.86
N LEU A 153 -4.81 34.77 -24.36
CA LEU A 153 -3.94 33.58 -24.39
C LEU A 153 -3.53 33.23 -25.82
N ASN A 154 -4.51 33.13 -26.72
CA ASN A 154 -4.28 32.80 -28.12
C ASN A 154 -3.38 33.83 -28.82
N ARG A 155 -3.70 35.12 -28.67
CA ARG A 155 -2.90 36.20 -29.29
C ARG A 155 -1.47 36.23 -28.76
N THR A 156 -1.30 36.14 -27.44
CA THR A 156 0.02 36.22 -26.79
C THR A 156 0.88 35.02 -27.14
N TRP A 157 0.28 33.84 -27.26
CA TRP A 157 0.96 32.63 -27.72
C TRP A 157 1.46 32.76 -29.15
N GLU A 158 0.63 33.25 -30.07
CA GLU A 158 1.02 33.48 -31.46
C GLU A 158 2.09 34.56 -31.62
N GLU A 159 2.03 35.65 -30.83
CA GLU A 159 3.09 36.66 -30.81
C GLU A 159 4.41 36.11 -30.26
N ARG A 160 4.36 35.21 -29.29
CA ARG A 160 5.54 34.55 -28.73
C ARG A 160 6.23 33.64 -29.74
N LYS A 161 5.49 32.89 -30.56
CA LYS A 161 6.07 32.01 -31.61
C LYS A 161 6.85 32.79 -32.68
N LYS A 162 6.54 34.08 -32.85
CA LYS A 162 7.17 34.96 -33.85
C LYS A 162 8.44 35.66 -33.37
N ARG A 163 8.77 35.54 -32.07
CA ARG A 163 9.99 36.09 -31.47
C ARG A 163 11.04 35.00 -31.36
#